data_AF-A0A1J5PFJ1-F1
#
_entry.id   AF-A0A1J5PFJ1-F1
#
_cell.length_a   1.000
_cell.length_b   1.000
_cell.length_c   1.000
_cell.angle_alpha   90.00
_cell.angle_beta   90.00
_cell.angle_gamma   90.00
#
_symmetry.space_group_name_H-M   'P 1'
#
loop_
_entity.id
_entity.type
_entity.pdbx_description
1 polymer ?
#
loop_
_entity_poly.entity_id
_entity_poly.type
_entity_poly.pdbx_seq_one_letter_code
_entity_poly.pdbx_strand_id
1 'polypeptide(L)'
;MTLTRLMAGSRWIWVEGNHDPGPLALGGTHLAEARVGPLTFRHIADPAATAEVSGHYHPKATLAAKGQRVTRPCFLLDTSRVILPAYGTYTGGLHSHAPALIALMAPDARAILLASPPRAIPMPR
;
A
#
# COMPACT_ATOMS: atom_id res chain seq x y z
N MET A 1 11.96 1.97 20.77
CA MET A 1 10.82 2.88 21.07
C MET A 1 9.57 2.03 21.17
N THR A 2 8.70 2.24 22.16
CA THR A 2 7.45 1.45 22.28
C THR A 2 6.34 2.07 21.45
N LEU A 3 5.38 1.25 21.01
CA LEU A 3 4.20 1.70 20.27
C LEU A 3 3.43 2.78 21.04
N THR A 4 3.27 2.62 22.36
CA THR A 4 2.62 3.63 23.22
C THR A 4 3.31 4.99 23.18
N ARG A 5 4.65 5.04 23.05
CA ARG A 5 5.38 6.32 22.93
C ARG A 5 5.16 6.99 21.57
N LEU A 6 5.02 6.21 20.49
CA LEU A 6 4.66 6.73 19.16
C LEU A 6 3.26 7.35 19.16
N MET A 7 2.36 6.78 19.95
CA MET A 7 0.97 7.22 20.04
C MET A 7 0.80 8.48 20.89
N ALA A 8 1.71 8.75 21.83
CA ALA A 8 1.61 9.90 22.72
C ALA A 8 1.58 11.22 21.92
N GLY A 9 0.52 12.01 22.10
CA GLY A 9 0.33 13.27 21.38
C GLY A 9 -0.11 13.15 19.93
N SER A 10 -0.40 11.93 19.44
CA SER A 10 -0.83 11.67 18.07
C SER A 10 -2.21 11.05 18.01
N ARG A 11 -3.04 11.47 17.05
CA ARG A 11 -4.27 10.73 16.72
C ARG A 11 -3.87 9.42 16.05
N TRP A 12 -4.12 8.30 16.72
CA TRP A 12 -3.76 6.98 16.20
C TRP A 12 -5.00 6.20 15.76
N ILE A 13 -5.02 5.83 14.48
CA ILE A 13 -6.11 5.07 13.87
C ILE A 13 -5.54 3.77 13.30
N TRP A 14 -6.13 2.65 13.68
CA TRP A 14 -5.92 1.34 13.09
C TRP A 14 -7.01 1.10 12.07
N VAL A 15 -6.62 1.01 10.80
CA VAL A 15 -7.52 0.57 9.72
C VAL A 15 -7.38 -0.94 9.59
N GLU A 16 -8.41 -1.65 10.05
CA GLU A 16 -8.36 -3.09 10.26
C GLU A 16 -8.30 -3.87 8.94
N GLY A 17 -7.42 -4.87 8.91
CA GLY A 17 -7.28 -5.84 7.83
C GLY A 17 -7.98 -7.16 8.11
N ASN A 18 -8.11 -7.97 7.06
CA ASN A 18 -8.78 -9.27 7.11
C ASN A 18 -8.04 -10.33 7.95
N HIS A 19 -6.78 -10.06 8.32
CA HIS A 19 -5.95 -10.90 9.19
C HIS A 19 -5.83 -10.36 10.60
N ASP A 20 -6.40 -9.18 10.89
CA ASP A 20 -6.33 -8.62 12.22
C ASP A 20 -7.29 -9.42 13.12
N PRO A 21 -6.79 -10.09 14.17
CA PRO A 21 -7.68 -10.60 15.19
C PRO A 21 -8.40 -9.37 15.76
N GLY A 22 -9.74 -9.43 15.85
CA GLY A 22 -10.56 -8.33 16.35
C GLY A 22 -10.00 -7.68 17.63
N PRO A 23 -10.48 -6.47 17.99
CA PRO A 23 -9.70 -5.45 18.69
C PRO A 23 -8.73 -6.00 19.73
N LEU A 24 -7.44 -5.99 19.36
CA LEU A 24 -6.33 -6.22 20.29
C LEU A 24 -6.39 -5.15 21.38
N ALA A 25 -5.88 -5.44 22.58
CA ALA A 25 -5.72 -4.45 23.66
C ALA A 25 -4.63 -3.39 23.36
N LEU A 26 -4.56 -2.94 22.11
CA LEU A 26 -3.76 -1.81 21.65
C LEU A 26 -4.60 -0.55 21.82
N GLY A 27 -3.98 0.53 22.31
CA GLY A 27 -4.67 1.82 22.32
C GLY A 27 -4.94 2.33 20.90
N GLY A 28 -5.69 3.42 20.79
CA GLY A 28 -6.03 4.05 19.50
C GLY A 28 -7.45 3.73 19.06
N THR A 29 -7.86 4.24 17.90
CA THR A 29 -9.19 4.00 17.34
C THR A 29 -9.12 2.94 16.25
N HIS A 30 -9.95 1.91 16.36
CA HIS A 30 -10.06 0.85 15.38
C HIS A 30 -11.23 1.13 14.44
N LEU A 31 -11.00 1.10 13.13
CA LEU A 31 -12.01 1.36 12.10
C LEU A 31 -11.80 0.42 10.91
N ALA A 32 -12.89 0.04 10.24
CA ALA A 32 -12.80 -0.67 8.96
C ALA A 32 -12.24 0.22 7.83
N GLU A 33 -12.58 1.51 7.87
CA GLU A 33 -12.04 2.54 6.97
C GLU A 33 -11.93 3.89 7.69
N ALA A 34 -11.00 4.73 7.24
CA ALA A 34 -10.80 6.06 7.79
C ALA A 34 -10.80 7.11 6.69
N ARG A 35 -11.59 8.17 6.85
CA ARG A 35 -11.58 9.33 5.94
C ARG A 35 -10.73 10.45 6.52
N VAL A 36 -9.84 10.99 5.69
CA VAL A 36 -9.01 12.17 6.02
C VAL A 36 -9.07 13.14 4.86
N GLY A 37 -9.85 14.20 5.03
CA GLY A 37 -10.18 15.10 3.92
C GLY A 37 -10.86 14.32 2.78
N PRO A 38 -10.39 14.47 1.53
CA PRO A 38 -10.97 13.75 0.38
C PRO A 38 -10.52 12.28 0.29
N LEU A 39 -9.54 11.85 1.10
CA LEU A 39 -8.94 10.53 0.99
C LEU A 39 -9.65 9.51 1.87
N THR A 40 -9.86 8.31 1.33
CA THR A 40 -10.33 7.14 2.08
C THR A 40 -9.20 6.12 2.24
N PHE A 41 -8.88 5.79 3.48
CA PHE A 41 -7.90 4.78 3.87
C PHE A 41 -8.61 3.49 4.23
N ARG A 42 -8.20 2.37 3.62
CA ARG A 42 -8.75 1.02 3.88
C ARG A 42 -7.68 -0.05 3.71
N HIS A 43 -7.91 -1.24 4.28
CA HIS A 43 -6.93 -2.32 4.13
C HIS A 43 -6.93 -2.91 2.71
N ILE A 44 -8.10 -3.31 2.22
CA ILE A 44 -8.30 -3.93 0.90
C ILE A 44 -8.90 -2.89 -0.06
N ALA A 45 -8.37 -2.83 -1.29
CA ALA A 45 -8.84 -1.90 -2.30
C ALA A 45 -10.26 -2.25 -2.77
N ASP A 46 -11.06 -1.23 -3.04
CA ASP A 46 -12.38 -1.34 -3.67
C ASP A 46 -12.29 -0.90 -5.13
N PRO A 47 -12.56 -1.79 -6.10
CA PRO A 47 -12.46 -1.47 -7.52
C PRO A 47 -13.27 -0.24 -7.95
N ALA A 48 -14.36 0.09 -7.26
CA ALA A 48 -15.22 1.22 -7.60
C ALA A 48 -14.81 2.55 -6.90
N ALA A 49 -13.90 2.50 -5.94
CA ALA A 49 -13.50 3.67 -5.17
C ALA A 49 -12.59 4.63 -5.96
N THR A 50 -12.69 5.92 -5.61
CA THR A 50 -11.77 6.98 -6.03
C THR A 50 -11.23 7.70 -4.79
N ALA A 51 -10.10 8.40 -4.94
CA ALA A 51 -9.36 9.01 -3.83
C ALA A 51 -9.01 8.00 -2.71
N GLU A 52 -8.63 6.78 -3.10
CA GLU A 52 -8.33 5.68 -2.19
C GLU A 52 -6.84 5.58 -1.87
N VAL A 53 -6.52 5.25 -0.61
CA VAL A 53 -5.22 4.72 -0.20
C VAL A 53 -5.42 3.37 0.47
N SER A 54 -4.86 2.31 -0.11
CA SER A 54 -5.05 0.94 0.35
C SER A 54 -3.75 0.14 0.51
N GLY A 55 -3.80 -0.93 1.29
CA GLY A 55 -2.67 -1.80 1.62
C GLY A 55 -2.83 -3.20 1.06
N HIS A 56 -2.67 -4.21 1.92
CA HIS A 56 -2.95 -5.64 1.67
C HIS A 56 -2.04 -6.37 0.64
N TYR A 57 -1.86 -5.82 -0.56
CA TYR A 57 -1.26 -6.54 -1.69
C TYR A 57 0.28 -6.56 -1.69
N HIS A 58 0.89 -5.62 -0.98
CA HIS A 58 2.34 -5.42 -0.89
C HIS A 58 3.04 -5.43 -2.27
N PRO A 59 2.67 -4.49 -3.17
CA PRO A 59 3.13 -4.51 -4.54
C PRO A 59 4.65 -4.40 -4.65
N LYS A 60 5.20 -5.19 -5.59
CA LYS A 60 6.60 -5.10 -6.01
C LYS A 60 6.69 -4.99 -7.53
N ALA A 61 7.65 -4.21 -8.00
CA ALA A 61 7.93 -4.04 -9.42
C ALA A 61 9.37 -4.43 -9.73
N THR A 62 9.57 -5.03 -10.90
CA THR A 62 10.88 -5.40 -11.41
C THR A 62 11.31 -4.39 -12.45
N LEU A 63 12.44 -3.72 -12.20
CA LEU A 63 13.12 -2.89 -13.17
C LEU A 63 14.18 -3.74 -13.87
N ALA A 64 14.09 -3.84 -15.20
CA ALA A 64 15.15 -4.42 -16.03
C ALA A 64 15.99 -3.30 -16.65
N ALA A 65 17.27 -3.26 -16.34
CA ALA A 65 18.21 -2.28 -16.92
C ALA A 65 19.60 -2.91 -17.05
N LYS A 66 20.25 -2.71 -18.22
CA LYS A 66 21.64 -3.13 -18.48
C LYS A 66 21.93 -4.61 -18.11
N GLY A 67 21.00 -5.51 -18.44
CA GLY A 67 21.13 -6.95 -18.16
C GLY A 67 20.86 -7.35 -16.71
N GLN A 68 20.57 -6.41 -15.81
CA GLN A 68 20.20 -6.68 -14.43
C GLN A 68 18.69 -6.52 -14.22
N ARG A 69 18.12 -7.41 -13.41
CA ARG A 69 16.72 -7.35 -12.96
C ARG A 69 16.68 -7.07 -11.47
N VAL A 70 16.13 -5.92 -11.09
CA VAL A 70 16.02 -5.53 -9.69
C VAL A 70 14.55 -5.44 -9.33
N THR A 71 14.13 -6.28 -8.39
CA THR A 71 12.78 -6.21 -7.80
C THR A 71 12.83 -5.42 -6.50
N ARG A 72 11.90 -4.47 -6.37
CA ARG A 72 11.74 -3.66 -5.16
C ARG A 72 10.26 -3.55 -4.79
N PRO A 73 9.92 -3.40 -3.50
CA PRO A 73 8.62 -2.89 -3.11
C PRO A 73 8.36 -1.55 -3.81
N CYS A 74 7.11 -1.29 -4.15
CA CYS A 74 6.74 -0.06 -4.83
C CYS A 74 5.39 0.44 -4.34
N PHE A 75 5.11 1.72 -4.54
CA PHE A 75 3.73 2.19 -4.61
C PHE A 75 3.18 1.88 -5.99
N LEU A 76 1.89 1.56 -6.08
CA LEU A 76 1.14 1.67 -7.34
C LEU A 76 0.23 2.88 -7.24
N LEU A 77 0.20 3.68 -8.30
CA LEU A 77 -0.53 4.95 -8.34
C LEU A 77 -1.20 5.10 -9.71
N ASP A 78 -2.48 5.46 -9.69
CA ASP A 78 -3.20 6.02 -10.83
C ASP A 78 -4.03 7.23 -10.38
N THR A 79 -4.96 7.69 -11.23
CA THR A 79 -5.83 8.84 -10.93
C THR A 79 -6.87 8.56 -9.85
N SER A 80 -7.16 7.30 -9.54
CA SER A 80 -8.19 6.87 -8.61
C SER A 80 -7.63 6.45 -7.25
N ARG A 81 -6.45 5.82 -7.20
CA ARG A 81 -5.94 5.19 -5.97
C ARG A 81 -4.42 5.14 -5.86
N VAL A 82 -3.99 4.94 -4.61
CA VAL A 82 -2.63 4.51 -4.25
C VAL A 82 -2.68 3.18 -3.51
N ILE A 83 -1.89 2.21 -3.96
CA ILE A 83 -1.65 0.96 -3.22
C ILE A 83 -0.25 1.02 -2.59
N LEU A 84 -0.20 0.90 -1.26
CA LEU A 84 1.01 1.02 -0.45
C LEU A 84 1.81 -0.28 -0.43
N PRO A 85 3.16 -0.22 -0.46
CA PRO A 85 4.00 -1.38 -0.14
C PRO A 85 3.85 -1.77 1.34
N ALA A 86 4.28 -2.98 1.70
CA ALA A 86 4.40 -3.36 3.10
C ALA A 86 5.38 -2.43 3.85
N TYR A 87 5.01 -2.04 5.07
CA TYR A 87 5.93 -1.34 5.97
C TYR A 87 6.98 -2.28 6.59
N GLY A 88 6.58 -3.51 6.92
CA GLY A 88 7.44 -4.53 7.54
C GLY A 88 8.34 -5.29 6.56
N THR A 89 9.36 -5.94 7.09
CA THR A 89 10.35 -6.73 6.32
C THR A 89 9.87 -8.13 5.94
N TYR A 90 8.80 -8.63 6.57
CA TYR A 90 8.37 -10.03 6.50
C TYR A 90 7.06 -10.20 5.74
N THR A 91 7.05 -9.89 4.44
CA THR A 91 5.90 -10.25 3.60
C THR A 91 6.36 -10.68 2.21
N GLY A 92 5.83 -11.81 1.74
CA GLY A 92 5.67 -12.00 0.30
C GLY A 92 4.75 -10.89 -0.22
N GLY A 93 4.98 -10.47 -1.46
CA GLY A 93 4.22 -9.41 -2.10
C GLY A 93 3.91 -9.75 -3.55
N LEU A 94 2.80 -9.21 -4.04
CA LEU A 94 2.38 -9.43 -5.42
C LEU A 94 3.26 -8.63 -6.38
N HIS A 95 3.71 -9.28 -7.46
CA HIS A 95 4.26 -8.52 -8.57
C HIS A 95 3.18 -7.60 -9.15
N SER A 96 3.55 -6.43 -9.63
CA SER A 96 2.64 -5.46 -10.26
C SER A 96 1.76 -6.08 -11.37
N HIS A 97 2.28 -7.04 -12.11
CA HIS A 97 1.53 -7.79 -13.14
C HIS A 97 0.65 -8.93 -12.59
N ALA A 98 0.48 -9.04 -11.27
CA ALA A 98 -0.45 -10.01 -10.72
C ALA A 98 -1.89 -9.64 -11.13
N PRO A 99 -2.75 -10.61 -11.50
CA PRO A 99 -4.10 -10.33 -11.98
C PRO A 99 -4.93 -9.43 -11.05
N ALA A 100 -4.79 -9.61 -9.73
CA ALA A 100 -5.48 -8.77 -8.74
C ALA A 100 -5.10 -7.29 -8.84
N LEU A 101 -3.83 -6.97 -9.10
CA LEU A 101 -3.34 -5.60 -9.22
C LEU A 101 -3.64 -5.03 -10.62
N ILE A 102 -3.55 -5.83 -11.67
CA ILE A 102 -3.95 -5.42 -13.03
C ILE A 102 -5.42 -5.00 -13.06
N ALA A 103 -6.29 -5.73 -12.36
CA ALA A 103 -7.73 -5.44 -12.30
C ALA A 103 -8.08 -4.17 -11.52
N LEU A 104 -7.23 -3.75 -10.57
CA LEU A 104 -7.46 -2.58 -9.72
C LEU A 104 -6.93 -1.28 -10.32
N MET A 105 -5.86 -1.36 -11.11
CA MET A 105 -5.11 -0.19 -11.59
C MET A 105 -5.50 0.18 -13.02
N ALA A 106 -5.55 1.48 -13.30
CA ALA A 106 -5.78 2.00 -14.65
C ALA A 106 -4.62 1.66 -15.63
N PRO A 107 -4.87 1.60 -16.95
CA PRO A 107 -3.85 1.26 -17.95
C PRO A 107 -2.57 2.12 -17.90
N ASP A 108 -2.69 3.38 -17.50
CA ASP A 108 -1.63 4.37 -17.37
C ASP A 108 -1.00 4.44 -15.96
N ALA A 109 -1.36 3.49 -15.08
CA ALA A 109 -0.81 3.42 -13.73
C ALA A 109 0.72 3.37 -13.70
N ARG A 110 1.29 3.87 -12.61
CA ARG A 110 2.73 3.95 -12.38
C ARG A 110 3.14 3.13 -11.17
N ALA A 111 4.33 2.55 -11.24
CA ALA A 111 5.01 1.96 -10.11
C ALA A 111 6.10 2.92 -9.61
N ILE A 112 6.07 3.31 -8.34
CA ILE A 112 7.11 4.11 -7.69
C ILE A 112 7.95 3.17 -6.81
N LEU A 113 9.10 2.73 -7.32
CA LEU A 113 9.98 1.79 -6.64
C LEU A 113 10.68 2.47 -5.46
N LEU A 114 10.72 1.77 -4.32
CA LEU A 114 11.50 2.13 -3.14
C LEU A 114 13.00 1.85 -3.37
N ALA A 115 13.61 2.68 -4.20
CA ALA A 115 15.05 2.75 -4.41
C ALA A 115 15.61 4.04 -3.77
N SER A 116 16.93 4.20 -3.78
CA SER A 116 17.59 5.44 -3.40
C SER A 116 18.31 6.04 -4.61
N PRO A 117 17.79 7.11 -5.24
CA PRO A 117 16.50 7.76 -4.97
C PRO A 117 15.28 6.93 -5.44
N PRO A 118 14.06 7.24 -4.98
CA PRO A 118 12.84 6.60 -5.47
C PRO A 118 12.71 6.75 -6.99
N ARG A 119 12.22 5.70 -7.67
CA ARG A 119 12.11 5.70 -9.13
C ARG A 119 10.72 5.36 -9.60
N ALA A 120 10.11 6.28 -10.32
CA ALA A 120 8.80 6.08 -10.92
C ALA A 120 8.93 5.56 -12.36
N ILE A 121 8.22 4.48 -12.69
CA ILE A 121 8.15 3.86 -14.02
C ILE A 121 6.68 3.57 -14.37
N PRO A 122 6.34 3.35 -15.65
CA PRO A 122 5.06 2.74 -16.00
C PRO A 122 4.89 1.42 -15.24
N MET A 123 3.70 1.15 -14.71
CA MET A 123 3.41 -0.10 -14.00
C MET A 123 3.63 -1.29 -14.95
N PRO A 124 4.53 -2.23 -14.62
CA PRO A 124 4.65 -3.48 -15.37
C PRO A 124 3.34 -4.27 -15.29
N ARG A 125 2.85 -4.72 -16.45
CA ARG A 125 1.61 -5.48 -16.64
C ARG A 125 1.90 -6.81 -17.31
#